data_AF-A0A5D0QKK5-F1
#
_entry.id   AF-A0A5D0QKK5-F1
#
_cell.length_a   1.000
_cell.length_b   1.000
_cell.length_c   1.000
_cell.angle_alpha   90.00
_cell.angle_beta   90.00
_cell.angle_gamma   90.00
#
_symmetry.space_group_name_H-M   'P 1'
#
loop_
_entity.id
_entity.type
_entity.pdbx_description
1 polymer ?
#
loop_
_entity_poly.entity_id
_entity_poly.type
_entity_poly.pdbx_seq_one_letter_code
_entity_poly.pdbx_strand_id
1 'polypeptide(L)'
;MVIVTNTGESVGLVTRVFEHELTSTGDTAREFFDNLRRVHGTSNLASRALMLFGERKLLLAQEADWRMIHGELVPFELRTGLSHPRENLPPVFDLVRHYIKDQRFIAVSESPEDLDVLNAGIVLEPGEFIELRTLADDLTGFLDGDERSGGAKAHFDRMNQANFRAFIAEVGPEVAILLIKAGHRPFLVECHRERVEEAAALFLADALWTRGLPDTGAPVTARGFPFHIDLADNVARTMFKAGEFRTFIETRLMELGVEHGLTDLDPRRTRG
;
A
#
# COMPACT_ATOMS: atom_id res chain seq x y z
N MET A 1 9.72 4.39 3.15
CA MET A 1 8.68 3.41 3.52
C MET A 1 9.06 2.76 4.83
N VAL A 2 8.09 2.49 5.71
CA VAL A 2 8.31 1.87 7.03
C VAL A 2 7.43 0.63 7.13
N ILE A 3 8.00 -0.48 7.61
CA ILE A 3 7.24 -1.68 7.98
C ILE A 3 7.31 -1.82 9.49
N VAL A 4 6.16 -2.05 10.10
CA VAL A 4 6.02 -2.34 11.52
C VAL A 4 5.74 -3.83 11.67
N THR A 5 6.52 -4.51 12.49
CA THR A 5 6.28 -5.91 12.89
C THR A 5 5.88 -5.96 14.35
N ASN A 6 4.90 -6.80 14.69
CA ASN A 6 4.49 -7.02 16.07
C ASN A 6 4.53 -8.51 16.37
N THR A 7 5.31 -8.90 17.37
CA THR A 7 5.46 -10.30 17.81
C THR A 7 4.63 -10.61 19.06
N GLY A 8 3.77 -9.69 19.50
CA GLY A 8 2.99 -9.77 20.74
C GLY A 8 3.74 -9.28 21.98
N GLU A 9 5.07 -9.33 21.99
CA GLU A 9 5.92 -8.86 23.11
C GLU A 9 6.66 -7.56 22.80
N SER A 10 6.88 -7.26 21.51
CA SER A 10 7.58 -6.07 21.07
C SER A 10 7.12 -5.60 19.69
N VAL A 11 7.18 -4.29 19.47
CA VAL A 11 6.97 -3.69 18.16
C VAL A 11 8.34 -3.40 17.53
N GLY A 12 8.64 -4.11 16.45
CA GLY A 12 9.84 -3.90 15.63
C GLY A 12 9.58 -2.90 14.50
N LEU A 13 10.55 -2.04 14.23
CA LEU A 13 10.52 -1.06 13.15
C LEU A 13 11.59 -1.40 12.12
N VAL A 14 11.17 -1.75 10.90
CA VAL A 14 12.08 -2.00 9.78
C VAL A 14 11.96 -0.86 8.79
N THR A 15 13.03 -0.08 8.65
CA THR A 15 13.10 1.03 7.68
C THR A 15 13.90 0.58 6.46
N ARG A 16 13.25 0.42 5.30
CA ARG A 16 13.93 0.31 4.00
C ARG A 16 13.06 0.84 2.87
N VAL A 17 13.61 1.79 2.10
CA VAL A 17 13.78 1.84 0.62
C VAL A 17 14.28 3.24 0.31
N PHE A 18 15.44 3.34 -0.32
CA PHE A 18 15.88 4.57 -0.98
C PHE A 18 15.79 4.40 -2.49
N GLU A 19 15.43 5.48 -3.19
CA GLU A 19 15.27 5.49 -4.66
C GLU A 19 16.54 5.04 -5.42
N HIS A 20 17.73 5.19 -4.81
CA HIS A 20 19.00 4.75 -5.38
C HIS A 20 19.22 3.23 -5.35
N GLU A 21 18.42 2.46 -4.60
CA GLU A 21 18.45 0.99 -4.65
C GLU A 21 17.70 0.46 -5.89
N LEU A 22 16.98 1.34 -6.61
CA LEU A 22 16.27 1.05 -7.86
C LEU A 22 17.10 1.45 -9.11
N THR A 23 18.25 2.09 -8.93
CA THR A 23 19.16 2.42 -10.04
C THR A 23 20.29 1.41 -10.12
N SER A 24 20.62 0.97 -11.34
CA SER A 24 21.87 0.25 -11.59
C SER A 24 23.04 1.13 -11.17
N THR A 25 23.95 0.59 -10.34
CA THR A 25 25.22 1.24 -9.98
C THR A 25 25.95 1.65 -11.25
N GLY A 26 26.15 2.94 -11.47
CA GLY A 26 27.07 3.43 -12.51
C GLY A 26 28.49 3.30 -12.01
N ASP A 27 29.43 2.92 -12.89
CA ASP A 27 30.85 2.79 -12.54
C ASP A 27 31.50 4.16 -12.26
N THR A 28 30.82 5.25 -12.66
CA THR A 28 31.25 6.63 -12.41
C THR A 28 30.13 7.49 -11.80
N ALA A 29 30.52 8.48 -11.00
CA ALA A 29 29.58 9.44 -10.39
C ALA A 29 28.72 10.17 -11.44
N ARG A 30 29.26 10.40 -12.65
CA ARG A 30 28.54 11.03 -13.76
C ARG A 30 27.44 10.13 -14.31
N GLU A 31 27.72 8.85 -14.52
CA GLU A 31 26.70 7.87 -14.94
C GLU A 31 25.64 7.68 -13.87
N PHE A 32 26.02 7.71 -12.59
CA PHE A 32 25.06 7.70 -11.49
C PHE A 32 24.10 8.90 -11.56
N PHE A 33 24.60 10.14 -11.72
CA PHE A 33 23.75 11.33 -11.81
C PHE A 33 22.94 11.39 -13.11
N ASP A 34 23.45 10.89 -14.23
CA ASP A 34 22.71 10.82 -15.50
C ASP A 34 21.60 9.75 -15.45
N ASN A 35 21.84 8.62 -14.77
CA ASN A 35 20.81 7.62 -14.45
C ASN A 35 19.74 8.19 -13.51
N LEU A 36 20.17 8.92 -12.47
CA LEU A 36 19.27 9.60 -11.54
C LEU A 36 18.41 10.66 -12.25
N ARG A 37 18.97 11.43 -13.19
CA ARG A 37 18.24 12.41 -14.01
C ARG A 37 17.25 11.78 -14.97
N ARG A 38 17.54 10.59 -15.52
CA ARG A 38 16.54 9.82 -16.29
C ARG A 38 15.36 9.40 -15.42
N VAL A 39 15.61 9.05 -14.16
CA VAL A 39 14.57 8.76 -13.16
C VAL A 39 13.82 10.03 -12.74
N HIS A 40 14.44 11.21 -12.72
CA HIS A 40 13.73 12.48 -12.46
C HIS A 40 12.74 12.91 -13.56
N GLY A 41 12.68 12.20 -14.70
CA GLY A 41 11.60 12.35 -15.69
C GLY A 41 10.34 11.53 -15.39
N THR A 42 10.30 10.85 -14.25
CA THR A 42 9.22 9.91 -13.88
C THR A 42 7.99 10.67 -13.40
N SER A 43 6.83 10.41 -14.02
CA SER A 43 5.57 11.01 -13.57
C SER A 43 5.26 10.63 -12.11
N ASN A 44 4.56 11.49 -11.37
CA ASN A 44 4.11 11.20 -10.00
C ASN A 44 3.39 9.84 -9.89
N LEU A 45 2.65 9.44 -10.93
CA LEU A 45 1.97 8.15 -11.00
C LEU A 45 2.98 6.98 -10.98
N ALA A 46 4.07 7.10 -11.74
CA ALA A 46 5.10 6.08 -11.81
C ALA A 46 5.94 6.00 -10.53
N SER A 47 6.26 7.13 -9.89
CA SER A 47 6.90 7.11 -8.56
C SER A 47 6.00 6.44 -7.52
N ARG A 48 4.69 6.76 -7.50
CA ARG A 48 3.73 6.10 -6.60
C ARG A 48 3.62 4.60 -6.88
N ALA A 49 3.53 4.19 -8.14
CA ALA A 49 3.49 2.78 -8.51
C ALA A 49 4.73 2.01 -8.03
N LEU A 50 5.93 2.57 -8.22
CA LEU A 50 7.16 1.96 -7.74
C LEU A 50 7.16 1.81 -6.21
N MET A 51 6.73 2.83 -5.48
CA MET A 51 6.60 2.77 -4.02
C MET A 51 5.60 1.69 -3.59
N LEU A 52 4.41 1.67 -4.17
CA LEU A 52 3.33 0.72 -3.83
C LEU A 52 3.72 -0.73 -4.16
N PHE A 53 4.41 -0.94 -5.28
CA PHE A 53 4.96 -2.24 -5.64
C PHE A 53 6.06 -2.69 -4.67
N GLY A 54 7.01 -1.78 -4.36
CA GLY A 54 8.09 -2.05 -3.42
C GLY A 54 7.60 -2.39 -2.02
N GLU A 55 6.56 -1.71 -1.54
CA GLU A 55 5.91 -1.97 -0.26
C GLU A 55 5.39 -3.39 -0.15
N ARG A 56 4.56 -3.79 -1.10
CA ARG A 56 3.98 -5.13 -1.15
C ARG A 56 5.07 -6.20 -1.27
N LYS A 57 6.09 -5.97 -2.11
CA LYS A 57 7.20 -6.91 -2.26
C LYS A 57 8.00 -7.09 -0.97
N LEU A 58 8.30 -6.00 -0.26
CA LEU A 58 9.05 -6.06 1.00
C LEU A 58 8.22 -6.65 2.14
N LEU A 59 6.91 -6.40 2.15
CA LEU A 59 6.00 -6.98 3.12
C LEU A 59 5.88 -8.51 2.95
N LEU A 60 5.86 -9.02 1.71
CA LEU A 60 5.96 -10.46 1.46
C LEU A 60 7.27 -11.08 1.94
N ALA A 61 8.38 -10.35 1.87
CA ALA A 61 9.68 -10.82 2.31
C ALA A 61 9.85 -10.82 3.84
N GLN A 62 8.93 -10.20 4.59
CA GLN A 62 8.97 -10.25 6.06
C GLN A 62 8.48 -11.61 6.58
N GLU A 63 9.16 -12.10 7.60
CA GLU A 63 8.72 -13.24 8.41
C GLU A 63 7.61 -12.75 9.36
N ALA A 64 6.37 -12.86 8.88
CA ALA A 64 5.16 -12.51 9.60
C ALA A 64 4.03 -13.48 9.25
N ASP A 65 3.15 -13.74 10.22
CA ASP A 65 1.97 -14.58 10.02
C ASP A 65 0.95 -13.91 9.11
N TRP A 66 0.76 -12.60 9.27
CA TRP A 66 -0.21 -11.79 8.54
C TRP A 66 0.43 -10.51 8.01
N ARG A 67 -0.05 -10.08 6.84
CA ARG A 67 0.47 -8.91 6.12
C ARG A 67 -0.63 -7.86 5.99
N MET A 68 -0.50 -6.75 6.71
CA MET A 68 -1.42 -5.61 6.62
C MET A 68 -0.88 -4.57 5.62
N ILE A 69 -1.71 -4.19 4.66
CA ILE A 69 -1.38 -3.26 3.57
C ILE A 69 -2.24 -2.01 3.71
N HIS A 70 -1.64 -0.84 3.52
CA HIS A 70 -2.39 0.40 3.41
C HIS A 70 -2.89 0.58 1.96
N GLY A 71 -4.19 0.83 1.82
CA GLY A 71 -4.90 0.94 0.55
C GLY A 71 -5.33 -0.42 -0.02
N GLU A 72 -5.68 -0.40 -1.30
CA GLU A 72 -6.14 -1.57 -2.07
C GLU A 72 -5.02 -2.59 -2.30
N LEU A 73 -5.32 -3.88 -2.52
CA LEU A 73 -4.30 -4.87 -2.87
C LEU A 73 -3.61 -4.49 -4.19
N VAL A 74 -4.40 -4.07 -5.17
CA VAL A 74 -3.96 -3.63 -6.50
C VAL A 74 -4.42 -2.20 -6.75
N PRO A 75 -3.73 -1.16 -6.22
CA PRO A 75 -4.15 0.22 -6.39
C PRO A 75 -4.07 0.66 -7.85
N PHE A 76 -4.83 1.70 -8.21
CA PHE A 76 -4.93 2.24 -9.59
C PHE A 76 -3.56 2.39 -10.28
N GLU A 77 -2.56 2.91 -9.57
CA GLU A 77 -1.19 3.05 -10.05
C GLU A 77 -0.62 1.75 -10.65
N LEU A 78 -0.83 0.61 -9.97
CA LEU A 78 -0.37 -0.70 -10.40
C LEU A 78 -1.23 -1.30 -11.51
N ARG A 79 -2.53 -0.96 -11.54
CA ARG A 79 -3.46 -1.42 -12.59
C ARG A 79 -3.11 -0.87 -13.97
N THR A 80 -2.51 0.33 -14.06
CA THR A 80 -2.27 1.02 -15.34
C THR A 80 -1.09 0.48 -16.17
N GLY A 81 -0.11 -0.18 -15.55
CA GLY A 81 1.11 -0.60 -16.22
C GLY A 81 2.06 0.54 -16.67
N LEU A 82 1.86 1.78 -16.19
CA LEU A 82 2.77 2.92 -16.39
C LEU A 82 3.21 3.14 -17.85
N SER A 83 2.26 3.16 -18.78
CA SER A 83 2.48 3.29 -20.24
C SER A 83 3.18 2.11 -20.91
N HIS A 84 3.69 1.13 -20.17
CA HIS A 84 4.33 -0.10 -20.68
C HIS A 84 3.65 -1.35 -20.09
N PRO A 85 2.34 -1.53 -20.30
CA PRO A 85 1.57 -2.60 -19.65
C PRO A 85 2.08 -4.01 -19.94
N ARG A 86 2.68 -4.24 -21.12
CA ARG A 86 3.25 -5.55 -21.48
C ARG A 86 4.40 -5.98 -20.57
N GLU A 87 5.18 -5.02 -20.08
CA GLU A 87 6.38 -5.25 -19.26
C GLU A 87 6.04 -5.13 -17.76
N ASN A 88 5.18 -4.17 -17.41
CA ASN A 88 4.94 -3.80 -16.02
C ASN A 88 3.78 -4.56 -15.37
N LEU A 89 2.79 -5.03 -16.12
CA LEU A 89 1.68 -5.80 -15.53
C LEU A 89 2.09 -7.21 -15.09
N PRO A 90 2.88 -7.99 -15.85
CA PRO A 90 3.28 -9.33 -15.41
C PRO A 90 3.90 -9.39 -14.00
N PRO A 91 4.88 -8.55 -13.62
CA PRO A 91 5.42 -8.59 -12.26
C PRO A 91 4.41 -8.15 -11.20
N VAL A 92 3.47 -7.25 -11.52
CA VAL A 92 2.36 -6.91 -10.62
C VAL A 92 1.43 -8.10 -10.43
N PHE A 93 1.08 -8.81 -11.51
CA PHE A 93 0.23 -10.00 -11.44
C PHE A 93 0.89 -11.10 -10.61
N ASP A 94 2.18 -11.34 -10.82
CA ASP A 94 2.93 -12.31 -10.04
C ASP A 94 2.98 -11.94 -8.56
N LEU A 95 3.20 -10.66 -8.24
CA LEU A 95 3.16 -10.16 -6.86
C LEU A 95 1.80 -10.47 -6.21
N VAL A 96 0.69 -10.20 -6.90
CA VAL A 96 -0.66 -10.46 -6.37
C VAL A 96 -0.90 -11.96 -6.21
N ARG A 97 -0.51 -12.80 -7.18
CA ARG A 97 -0.59 -14.26 -7.08
C ARG A 97 0.10 -14.80 -5.82
N HIS A 98 1.22 -14.20 -5.40
CA HIS A 98 1.88 -14.60 -4.16
C HIS A 98 1.00 -14.32 -2.93
N TYR A 99 0.33 -13.16 -2.87
CA TYR A 99 -0.63 -12.86 -1.81
C TYR A 99 -1.83 -13.80 -1.81
N ILE A 100 -2.39 -14.10 -2.98
CA ILE A 100 -3.49 -15.07 -3.10
C ILE A 100 -3.06 -16.44 -2.57
N LYS A 101 -1.87 -16.90 -2.99
CA LYS A 101 -1.34 -18.20 -2.56
C LYS A 101 -1.07 -18.27 -1.05
N ASP A 102 -0.55 -17.20 -0.44
CA ASP A 102 -0.27 -17.15 0.99
C ASP A 102 -1.54 -16.95 1.85
N GLN A 103 -2.61 -16.41 1.26
CA GLN A 103 -3.95 -16.18 1.83
C GLN A 103 -4.01 -15.22 3.04
N ARG A 104 -2.87 -14.89 3.65
CA ARG A 104 -2.78 -14.18 4.94
C ARG A 104 -2.40 -12.73 4.75
N PHE A 105 -3.32 -11.98 4.16
CA PHE A 105 -3.19 -10.54 3.97
C PHE A 105 -4.49 -9.80 4.25
N ILE A 106 -4.35 -8.53 4.61
CA ILE A 106 -5.45 -7.60 4.83
C ILE A 106 -5.04 -6.28 4.19
N ALA A 107 -5.71 -5.86 3.12
CA ALA A 107 -5.51 -4.54 2.53
C ALA A 107 -6.65 -3.61 2.97
N VAL A 108 -6.31 -2.42 3.45
CA VAL A 108 -7.28 -1.54 4.11
C VAL A 108 -7.31 -0.18 3.45
N SER A 109 -8.46 0.18 2.88
CA SER A 109 -8.70 1.51 2.31
C SER A 109 -9.54 2.34 3.27
N GLU A 110 -9.04 3.54 3.58
CA GLU A 110 -9.80 4.54 4.32
C GLU A 110 -10.92 5.11 3.43
N SER A 111 -12.09 5.32 4.04
CA SER A 111 -13.20 6.12 3.50
C SER A 111 -13.65 5.73 2.08
N PRO A 112 -14.64 4.85 1.92
CA PRO A 112 -15.27 4.66 0.62
C PRO A 112 -15.85 5.99 0.11
N GLU A 113 -15.39 6.47 -1.04
CA GLU A 113 -15.97 7.64 -1.72
C GLU A 113 -17.32 7.31 -2.39
N ASP A 114 -17.59 6.02 -2.55
CA ASP A 114 -18.83 5.48 -3.11
C ASP A 114 -19.99 5.66 -2.12
N LEU A 115 -20.99 6.43 -2.56
CA LEU A 115 -22.16 6.79 -1.77
C LEU A 115 -23.00 5.57 -1.38
N ASP A 116 -23.05 4.53 -2.22
CA ASP A 116 -23.78 3.30 -1.91
C ASP A 116 -23.08 2.50 -0.80
N VAL A 117 -21.74 2.50 -0.83
CA VAL A 117 -20.93 1.89 0.22
C VAL A 117 -21.05 2.68 1.54
N LEU A 118 -21.07 4.01 1.48
CA LEU A 118 -21.33 4.85 2.65
C LEU A 118 -22.71 4.58 3.26
N ASN A 119 -23.74 4.45 2.43
CA ASN A 119 -25.10 4.11 2.87
C ASN A 119 -25.16 2.73 3.54
N ALA A 120 -24.50 1.73 2.95
CA ALA A 120 -24.40 0.40 3.56
C ALA A 120 -23.70 0.45 4.92
N GLY A 121 -22.67 1.30 5.06
CA GLY A 121 -21.92 1.46 6.31
C GLY A 121 -22.74 2.10 7.45
N ILE A 122 -23.80 2.84 7.13
CA ILE A 122 -24.72 3.40 8.13
C ILE A 122 -25.51 2.27 8.82
N VAL A 123 -25.87 1.22 8.09
CA VAL A 123 -26.72 0.13 8.58
C VAL A 123 -25.98 -0.82 9.53
N LEU A 124 -24.66 -0.94 9.38
CA LEU A 124 -23.84 -1.79 10.23
C LEU A 124 -23.74 -1.25 11.65
N GLU A 125 -23.76 -2.13 12.64
CA GLU A 125 -23.35 -1.83 14.01
C GLU A 125 -21.81 -1.90 14.15
N PRO A 126 -21.19 -1.21 15.12
CA PRO A 126 -19.76 -1.31 15.38
C PRO A 126 -19.33 -2.77 15.66
N GLY A 127 -18.34 -3.25 14.90
CA GLY A 127 -17.85 -4.63 14.96
C GLY A 127 -18.49 -5.56 13.91
N GLU A 128 -19.53 -5.10 13.20
CA GLU A 128 -20.12 -5.86 12.11
C GLU A 128 -19.40 -5.61 10.78
N PHE A 129 -19.50 -6.59 9.89
CA PHE A 129 -19.04 -6.50 8.53
C PHE A 129 -20.00 -7.21 7.57
N ILE A 130 -19.94 -6.81 6.30
CA ILE A 130 -20.62 -7.48 5.19
C ILE A 130 -19.65 -7.66 4.02
N GLU A 131 -19.74 -8.78 3.33
CA GLU A 131 -19.08 -8.97 2.03
C GLU A 131 -19.87 -8.21 0.97
N LEU A 132 -19.24 -7.21 0.33
CA LEU A 132 -19.89 -6.39 -0.68
C LEU A 132 -19.79 -7.01 -2.07
N ARG A 133 -18.56 -7.38 -2.42
CA ARG A 133 -18.17 -7.77 -3.77
C ARG A 133 -16.79 -8.43 -3.75
N THR A 134 -16.30 -8.82 -4.91
CA THR A 134 -14.97 -9.41 -5.09
C THR A 134 -14.03 -8.44 -5.80
N LEU A 135 -12.72 -8.72 -5.74
CA LEU A 135 -11.74 -7.97 -6.55
C LEU A 135 -11.99 -8.13 -8.05
N ALA A 136 -12.66 -9.20 -8.48
CA ALA A 136 -13.06 -9.37 -9.88
C ALA A 136 -13.98 -8.23 -10.34
N ASP A 137 -14.90 -7.78 -9.48
CA ASP A 137 -15.84 -6.70 -9.80
C ASP A 137 -15.08 -5.37 -10.00
N ASP A 138 -14.19 -5.02 -9.07
CA ASP A 138 -13.40 -3.79 -9.12
C ASP A 138 -12.44 -3.74 -10.32
N LEU A 139 -11.76 -4.84 -10.60
CA LEU A 139 -10.83 -4.92 -11.71
C LEU A 139 -11.54 -4.98 -13.07
N THR A 140 -12.74 -5.58 -13.13
CA THR A 140 -13.57 -5.56 -14.34
C THR A 140 -14.08 -4.15 -14.62
N GLY A 141 -14.54 -3.43 -13.59
CA GLY A 141 -14.95 -2.03 -13.70
C GLY A 141 -13.81 -1.14 -14.21
N PHE A 142 -12.58 -1.35 -13.74
CA PHE A 142 -11.40 -0.67 -14.30
C PHE A 142 -11.15 -1.03 -15.77
N LEU A 143 -11.21 -2.31 -16.13
CA LEU A 143 -10.83 -2.78 -17.46
C LEU A 143 -11.84 -2.41 -18.55
N ASP A 144 -13.14 -2.44 -18.21
CA ASP A 144 -14.25 -2.25 -19.15
C ASP A 144 -14.92 -0.88 -19.03
N GLY A 145 -14.63 -0.16 -17.94
CA GLY A 145 -15.35 1.05 -17.56
C GLY A 145 -16.64 0.70 -16.83
N ASP A 146 -17.23 1.71 -16.18
CA ASP A 146 -18.51 1.58 -15.51
C ASP A 146 -19.37 2.81 -15.82
N GLU A 147 -20.40 2.60 -16.65
CA GLU A 147 -21.33 3.66 -17.06
C GLU A 147 -22.14 4.22 -15.88
N ARG A 148 -22.30 3.48 -14.78
CA ARG A 148 -23.07 3.92 -13.61
C ARG A 148 -22.26 4.84 -12.71
N SER A 149 -20.98 4.54 -12.51
CA SER A 149 -20.07 5.40 -11.74
C SER A 149 -19.34 6.45 -12.61
N GLY A 150 -19.51 6.41 -13.93
CA GLY A 150 -18.82 7.29 -14.87
C GLY A 150 -17.34 6.93 -15.07
N GLY A 151 -16.95 5.71 -14.68
CA GLY A 151 -15.60 5.19 -14.79
C GLY A 151 -15.18 4.97 -16.25
N ALA A 152 -14.10 5.64 -16.67
CA ALA A 152 -13.56 5.44 -18.01
C ALA A 152 -12.87 4.08 -18.15
N LYS A 153 -13.05 3.44 -19.30
CA LYS A 153 -12.41 2.18 -19.65
C LYS A 153 -10.88 2.32 -19.74
N ALA A 154 -10.15 1.34 -19.21
CA ALA A 154 -8.70 1.23 -19.42
C ALA A 154 -8.33 1.17 -20.91
N HIS A 155 -7.37 2.01 -21.31
CA HIS A 155 -6.91 2.11 -22.70
C HIS A 155 -5.80 1.09 -23.01
N PHE A 156 -6.15 -0.19 -23.00
CA PHE A 156 -5.23 -1.28 -23.34
C PHE A 156 -5.37 -1.78 -24.77
N ASP A 157 -4.24 -2.23 -25.35
CA ASP A 157 -4.30 -3.02 -26.57
C ASP A 157 -4.99 -4.38 -26.33
N ARG A 158 -5.39 -5.06 -27.40
CA ARG A 158 -6.15 -6.32 -27.31
C ARG A 158 -5.42 -7.41 -26.51
N MET A 159 -4.10 -7.45 -26.59
CA MET A 159 -3.28 -8.47 -25.91
C MET A 159 -3.21 -8.20 -24.41
N ASN A 160 -2.93 -6.96 -24.01
CA ASN A 160 -2.92 -6.55 -22.60
C ASN A 160 -4.31 -6.68 -21.98
N GLN A 161 -5.38 -6.34 -22.72
CA GLN A 161 -6.75 -6.55 -22.25
C GLN A 161 -7.03 -8.04 -22.01
N ALA A 162 -6.62 -8.93 -22.92
CA ALA A 162 -6.78 -10.37 -22.75
C ALA A 162 -5.98 -10.91 -21.55
N ASN A 163 -4.73 -10.46 -21.38
CA ASN A 163 -3.88 -10.84 -20.25
C ASN A 163 -4.49 -10.36 -18.92
N PHE A 164 -4.99 -9.13 -18.87
CA PHE A 164 -5.64 -8.58 -17.69
C PHE A 164 -6.94 -9.32 -17.37
N ARG A 165 -7.74 -9.69 -18.37
CA ARG A 165 -8.93 -10.54 -18.14
C ARG A 165 -8.57 -11.91 -17.59
N ALA A 166 -7.53 -12.54 -18.12
CA ALA A 166 -7.08 -13.83 -17.62
C ALA A 166 -6.64 -13.72 -16.15
N PHE A 167 -5.93 -12.65 -15.81
CA PHE A 167 -5.57 -12.34 -14.42
C PHE A 167 -6.81 -12.13 -13.55
N ILE A 168 -7.79 -11.32 -13.97
CA ILE A 168 -9.05 -11.13 -13.24
C ILE A 168 -9.75 -12.47 -12.97
N ALA A 169 -9.87 -13.32 -13.98
CA ALA A 169 -10.55 -14.60 -13.85
C ALA A 169 -9.82 -15.56 -12.90
N GLU A 170 -8.50 -15.43 -12.78
CA GLU A 170 -7.65 -16.23 -11.91
C GLU A 170 -7.69 -15.76 -10.45
N VAL A 171 -7.45 -14.46 -10.20
CA VAL A 171 -7.26 -13.95 -8.82
C VAL A 171 -8.45 -13.21 -8.26
N GLY A 172 -9.30 -12.63 -9.11
CA GLY A 172 -10.40 -11.77 -8.71
C GLY A 172 -11.41 -12.44 -7.78
N PRO A 173 -11.88 -13.67 -8.08
CA PRO A 173 -12.81 -14.40 -7.23
C PRO A 173 -12.26 -14.83 -5.86
N GLU A 174 -10.93 -14.85 -5.71
CA GLU A 174 -10.22 -15.29 -4.50
C GLU A 174 -10.08 -14.17 -3.47
N VAL A 175 -10.40 -12.92 -3.82
CA VAL A 175 -10.32 -11.77 -2.93
C VAL A 175 -11.71 -11.19 -2.68
N ALA A 176 -12.13 -11.24 -1.42
CA ALA A 176 -13.36 -10.62 -0.94
C ALA A 176 -13.09 -9.17 -0.52
N ILE A 177 -14.02 -8.28 -0.85
CA ILE A 177 -14.03 -6.89 -0.40
C ILE A 177 -15.14 -6.74 0.63
N LEU A 178 -14.74 -6.48 1.86
CA LEU A 178 -15.61 -6.33 3.01
C LEU A 178 -15.84 -4.85 3.30
N LEU A 179 -17.07 -4.52 3.69
CA LEU A 179 -17.36 -3.28 4.41
C LEU A 179 -17.44 -3.60 5.89
N ILE A 180 -16.54 -3.02 6.68
CA ILE A 180 -16.43 -3.30 8.11
C ILE A 180 -16.53 -2.00 8.92
N LYS A 181 -17.30 -2.01 10.01
CA LYS A 181 -17.48 -0.82 10.86
C LYS A 181 -16.65 -0.94 12.13
N ALA A 182 -15.51 -0.24 12.17
CA ALA A 182 -14.69 -0.16 13.37
C ALA A 182 -15.00 1.14 14.14
N GLY A 183 -15.66 0.99 15.28
CA GLY A 183 -16.19 2.13 16.02
C GLY A 183 -17.30 2.84 15.22
N HIS A 184 -17.12 4.12 14.91
CA HIS A 184 -18.13 4.90 14.19
C HIS A 184 -17.89 5.01 12.69
N ARG A 185 -16.76 4.48 12.17
CA ARG A 185 -16.35 4.64 10.77
C ARG A 185 -16.38 3.31 10.01
N PRO A 186 -16.91 3.29 8.79
CA PRO A 186 -16.77 2.15 7.90
C PRO A 186 -15.43 2.17 7.15
N PHE A 187 -14.90 1.00 6.86
CA PHE A 187 -13.67 0.77 6.11
C PHE A 187 -13.89 -0.30 5.05
N LEU A 188 -13.17 -0.18 3.93
CA LEU A 188 -13.09 -1.25 2.95
C LEU A 188 -11.87 -2.10 3.25
N VAL A 189 -12.09 -3.42 3.35
CA VAL A 189 -11.04 -4.40 3.63
C VAL A 189 -11.02 -5.45 2.53
N GLU A 190 -9.88 -5.60 1.87
CA GLU A 190 -9.64 -6.68 0.91
C GLU A 190 -8.86 -7.81 1.60
N CYS A 191 -9.36 -9.04 1.47
CA CYS A 191 -8.71 -10.22 2.05
C CYS A 191 -9.00 -11.46 1.22
N HIS A 192 -8.29 -12.56 1.48
CA HIS A 192 -8.56 -13.83 0.83
C HIS A 192 -9.95 -14.37 1.23
N ARG A 193 -10.73 -14.86 0.26
CA ARG A 193 -12.12 -15.28 0.45
C ARG A 193 -12.30 -16.39 1.49
N GLU A 194 -11.35 -17.32 1.56
CA GLU A 194 -11.36 -18.40 2.55
C GLU A 194 -11.00 -17.95 3.98
N ARG A 195 -10.60 -16.68 4.17
CA ARG A 195 -10.09 -16.13 5.43
C ARG A 195 -10.87 -14.91 5.92
N VAL A 196 -12.07 -14.68 5.39
CA VAL A 196 -12.89 -13.48 5.66
C VAL A 196 -13.10 -13.23 7.15
N GLU A 197 -13.57 -14.23 7.91
CA GLU A 197 -13.84 -14.07 9.34
C GLU A 197 -12.56 -13.77 10.15
N GLU A 198 -11.47 -14.48 9.84
CA GLU A 198 -10.18 -14.31 10.50
C GLU A 198 -9.58 -12.93 10.20
N ALA A 199 -9.63 -12.50 8.94
CA ALA A 199 -9.18 -11.18 8.50
C ALA A 199 -9.99 -10.06 9.14
N ALA A 200 -11.33 -10.19 9.20
CA ALA A 200 -12.20 -9.22 9.85
C ALA A 200 -11.92 -9.13 11.36
N ALA A 201 -11.73 -10.27 12.04
CA ALA A 201 -11.40 -10.30 13.46
C ALA A 201 -10.05 -9.64 13.75
N LEU A 202 -9.01 -9.94 12.95
CA LEU A 202 -7.69 -9.33 13.08
C LEU A 202 -7.73 -7.83 12.80
N PHE A 203 -8.44 -7.41 11.76
CA PHE A 203 -8.66 -5.99 11.47
C PHE A 203 -9.31 -5.28 12.67
N LEU A 204 -10.41 -5.81 13.21
CA LEU A 204 -11.12 -5.20 14.33
C LEU A 204 -10.28 -5.17 15.60
N ALA A 205 -9.57 -6.26 15.90
CA ALA A 205 -8.68 -6.34 17.05
C ALA A 205 -7.62 -5.23 16.98
N ASP A 206 -7.03 -4.99 15.81
CA ASP A 206 -6.02 -3.96 15.64
C ASP A 206 -6.60 -2.54 15.62
N ALA A 207 -7.69 -2.35 14.89
CA ALA A 207 -8.35 -1.06 14.72
C ALA A 207 -8.97 -0.54 16.02
N LEU A 208 -9.42 -1.44 16.88
CA LEU A 208 -9.99 -1.13 18.18
C LEU A 208 -8.96 -1.22 19.31
N TRP A 209 -7.70 -1.57 19.03
CA TRP A 209 -6.66 -1.70 20.04
C TRP A 209 -6.53 -0.46 20.94
N THR A 210 -6.59 0.73 20.34
CA THR A 210 -6.51 2.02 21.05
C THR A 210 -7.65 2.26 22.03
N ARG A 211 -8.72 1.46 21.97
CA ARG A 211 -9.82 1.45 22.94
C ARG A 211 -9.43 0.82 24.27
N GLY A 212 -8.48 -0.12 24.30
CA GLY A 212 -8.20 -0.94 25.49
C GLY A 212 -9.23 -2.06 25.71
N LEU A 213 -9.09 -2.82 26.80
CA LEU A 213 -9.99 -3.95 27.11
C LEU A 213 -11.42 -3.46 27.40
N PRO A 214 -12.45 -4.30 27.23
CA PRO A 214 -13.84 -3.93 27.52
C PRO A 214 -14.06 -3.33 28.92
N ASP A 215 -13.30 -3.80 29.92
CA ASP A 215 -13.50 -3.44 31.33
C ASP A 215 -12.63 -2.25 31.79
N THR A 216 -11.56 -1.93 31.06
CA THR A 216 -10.57 -0.90 31.46
C THR A 216 -10.30 0.15 30.39
N GLY A 217 -10.87 -0.04 29.21
CA GLY A 217 -10.70 0.78 28.03
C GLY A 217 -11.61 1.99 27.98
N ALA A 218 -11.35 2.87 27.01
CA ALA A 218 -12.24 3.98 26.68
C ALA A 218 -13.54 3.44 26.05
N PRO A 219 -14.69 4.10 26.29
CA PRO A 219 -15.93 3.71 25.63
C PRO A 219 -15.93 4.03 24.12
N VAL A 220 -14.98 4.83 23.64
CA VAL A 220 -14.93 5.35 22.26
C VAL A 220 -13.53 5.17 21.68
N THR A 221 -13.46 4.66 20.45
CA THR A 221 -12.24 4.67 19.64
C THR A 221 -12.22 5.93 18.78
N ALA A 222 -11.15 6.73 18.87
CA ALA A 222 -11.08 8.02 18.17
C ALA A 222 -11.03 7.89 16.65
N ARG A 223 -10.37 6.84 16.12
CA ARG A 223 -10.18 6.65 14.66
C ARG A 223 -10.79 5.37 14.12
N GLY A 224 -10.67 4.25 14.84
CA GLY A 224 -11.15 2.94 14.38
C GLY A 224 -10.35 2.40 13.19
N PHE A 225 -9.09 2.82 13.03
CA PHE A 225 -8.21 2.39 11.93
C PHE A 225 -7.07 1.52 12.48
N PRO A 226 -6.56 0.53 11.72
CA PRO A 226 -5.49 -0.37 12.20
C PRO A 226 -4.31 0.40 12.78
N PHE A 227 -4.04 0.13 14.07
CA PHE A 227 -2.97 0.79 14.82
C PHE A 227 -1.60 0.58 14.17
N HIS A 228 -1.32 -0.60 13.63
CA HIS A 228 0.00 -0.87 13.03
C HIS A 228 0.24 -0.05 11.76
N ILE A 229 -0.79 0.12 10.93
CA ILE A 229 -0.70 0.95 9.72
C ILE A 229 -0.49 2.42 10.13
N ASP A 230 -1.25 2.88 11.12
CA ASP A 230 -1.12 4.24 11.64
C ASP A 230 0.26 4.51 12.26
N LEU A 231 0.79 3.54 13.00
CA LEU A 231 2.13 3.64 13.57
C LEU A 231 3.19 3.71 12.46
N ALA A 232 3.06 2.87 11.43
CA ALA A 232 3.96 2.89 10.27
C ALA A 232 3.94 4.24 9.55
N ASP A 233 2.75 4.80 9.29
CA ASP A 233 2.61 6.12 8.65
C ASP A 233 3.17 7.24 9.54
N ASN A 234 2.89 7.23 10.84
CA ASN A 234 3.42 8.21 11.77
C ASN A 234 4.94 8.18 11.88
N VAL A 235 5.53 6.97 11.96
CA VAL A 235 6.98 6.82 11.97
C VAL A 235 7.57 7.29 10.65
N ALA A 236 6.98 6.90 9.51
CA ALA A 236 7.44 7.35 8.20
C ALA A 236 7.42 8.88 8.11
N ARG A 237 6.32 9.52 8.49
CA ARG A 237 6.20 10.98 8.50
C ARG A 237 7.19 11.67 9.43
N THR A 238 7.60 11.01 10.51
CA THR A 238 8.52 11.59 11.50
C THR A 238 9.97 11.40 11.10
N MET A 239 10.37 10.18 10.71
CA MET A 239 11.74 9.84 10.32
C MET A 239 12.14 10.42 8.95
N PHE A 240 11.17 10.61 8.05
CA PHE A 240 11.43 11.18 6.72
C PHE A 240 11.10 12.67 6.62
N LYS A 241 11.01 13.40 7.74
CA LYS A 241 11.04 14.87 7.68
C LYS A 241 12.36 15.29 7.05
N ALA A 242 12.33 16.29 6.16
CA ALA A 242 13.50 16.73 5.41
C ALA A 242 14.74 17.02 6.30
N GLY A 243 14.53 17.49 7.53
CA GLY A 243 15.59 17.69 8.53
C GLY A 243 16.23 16.39 9.02
N GLU A 244 15.43 15.39 9.38
CA GLU A 244 15.90 14.09 9.90
C GLU A 244 16.54 13.24 8.80
N PHE A 245 15.96 13.25 7.59
CA PHE A 245 16.56 12.57 6.44
C PHE A 245 17.92 13.15 6.09
N ARG A 246 18.06 14.48 6.11
CA ARG A 246 19.34 15.15 5.92
C ARG A 246 20.35 14.69 6.97
N THR A 247 19.99 14.72 8.26
CA THR A 247 20.87 14.27 9.35
C THR A 247 21.28 12.81 9.21
N PHE A 248 20.36 11.92 8.80
CA PHE A 248 20.66 10.52 8.52
C PHE A 248 21.68 10.36 7.37
N ILE A 249 21.47 11.05 6.25
CA ILE A 249 22.38 10.99 5.10
C ILE A 249 23.75 11.59 5.45
N GLU A 250 23.78 12.73 6.13
CA GLU A 250 25.02 13.37 6.61
C GLU A 250 25.80 12.42 7.54
N THR A 251 25.11 11.75 8.46
CA THR A 251 25.73 10.79 9.38
C THR A 251 26.31 9.59 8.62
N ARG A 252 25.57 9.02 7.66
CA ARG A 252 26.07 7.91 6.83
C ARG A 252 27.24 8.32 5.95
N LEU A 253 27.21 9.52 5.37
CA LEU A 253 28.32 10.05 4.58
C LEU A 253 29.56 10.26 5.45
N MET A 254 29.40 10.73 6.69
CA MET A 254 30.49 10.84 7.67
C MET A 254 31.07 9.47 8.04
N GLU A 255 30.23 8.46 8.31
CA GLU A 255 30.67 7.08 8.59
C GLU A 255 31.46 6.46 7.43
N LEU A 256 31.12 6.83 6.19
CA LEU A 256 31.80 6.41 4.98
C LEU A 256 33.05 7.27 4.64
N GLY A 257 33.38 8.26 5.48
CA GLY A 257 34.54 9.13 5.30
C GLY A 257 34.40 10.15 4.16
N VAL A 258 33.18 10.38 3.67
CA VAL A 258 32.89 11.28 2.55
C VAL A 258 32.56 12.67 3.08
N GLU A 259 33.59 13.41 3.52
CA GLU A 259 33.41 14.78 4.04
C GLU A 259 33.02 15.79 2.95
N HIS A 260 33.35 15.52 1.68
CA HIS A 260 33.17 16.45 0.56
C HIS A 260 31.70 16.56 0.10
N GLY A 261 30.81 15.68 0.57
CA GLY A 261 29.37 15.70 0.28
C GLY A 261 28.54 16.59 1.22
N LEU A 262 29.16 17.19 2.24
CA LEU A 262 28.52 18.03 3.26
C LEU A 262 28.32 19.49 2.80
N THR A 263 28.30 19.76 1.49
CA THR A 263 28.03 21.12 0.99
C THR A 263 26.53 21.41 1.06
N ASP A 264 26.19 22.36 1.94
CA ASP A 264 24.88 22.99 2.16
C ASP A 264 23.83 22.67 1.08
N LEU A 265 23.05 21.62 1.32
CA LEU A 265 21.80 21.38 0.59
C LEU A 265 20.82 22.48 1.02
N ASP A 266 20.83 23.61 0.32
CA ASP A 266 19.89 24.72 0.54
C ASP A 266 18.45 24.19 0.40
N PRO A 267 17.64 24.20 1.47
CA PRO A 267 16.26 23.70 1.47
C PRO A 267 15.35 24.41 0.45
N ARG A 268 15.77 25.57 -0.08
CA ARG A 268 15.01 26.30 -1.10
C ARG A 268 15.19 25.73 -2.51
N ARG A 269 16.23 24.93 -2.77
CA ARG A 269 16.50 24.37 -4.10
C ARG A 269 15.92 22.97 -4.32
N THR A 270 15.36 22.35 -3.27
CA THR A 270 14.69 21.03 -3.33
C THR A 270 13.17 21.13 -3.49
N ARG A 271 12.62 22.35 -3.58
CA ARG A 271 11.23 22.63 -4.00
C ARG A 271 11.24 23.02 -5.49
N GLY A 272 11.38 22.04 -6.36
CA GLY A 272 11.28 22.19 -7.81
C GLY A 272 10.69 20.93 -8.41
#